data_AF-A0A8J8D5Y3-F1
#
_entry.id   AF-A0A8J8D5Y3-F1
#
_cell.length_a   1.000
_cell.length_b   1.000
_cell.length_c   1.000
_cell.angle_alpha   90.00
_cell.angle_beta   90.00
_cell.angle_gamma   90.00
#
_symmetry.space_group_name_H-M   'P 1'
#
loop_
_entity.id
_entity.type
_entity.pdbx_description
1 polymer ?
#
loop_
_entity_poly.entity_id
_entity_poly.type
_entity_poly.pdbx_seq_one_letter_code
_entity_poly.pdbx_strand_id
1 'polypeptide(L)'
;MKEISLILVSIATIIIPPLVMRHWGRKILREELPKKEKNYNLLKAEVTCIFGAFILYLPAMIALGALDWASDVVDKLPLPEIFKVFAFAAILIFPLLLSIFLIIYETVKVGVNITEEKIENPKKEVLKVLALILGPTVGFAFIWLLLILYLPESLTSKWWFDLLMYSTLIFAFFALFPLILIRVGTKSELDPELKAELMGFCEEHGVKVRDIIVKGKPGQKLANAMVTGIIPRYRYVVLTRYLVDNFEEDEIKAVLAHEIGHIKGKHLWINAALSIGWFIFWIGLIYILHKFNVQLFSSPWVFFGVFFFAFYFWLFVIESRIAIRNEFKADEFAANVVGLEPTLRALKKLAELNLLPEKTGKWFNLLNRHPSIEKRAEHLEELRGV
;
A
#
# COMPACT_ATOMS: atom_id res chain seq x y z
N MET A 1 34.07 7.22 15.78
CA MET A 1 33.98 7.18 14.29
C MET A 1 32.73 6.45 13.80
N LYS A 2 32.46 5.19 14.22
CA LYS A 2 31.27 4.44 13.78
C LYS A 2 29.92 5.14 14.07
N GLU A 3 29.75 5.71 15.27
CA GLU A 3 28.53 6.46 15.63
C GLU A 3 28.29 7.65 14.70
N ILE A 4 29.35 8.42 14.41
CA ILE A 4 29.30 9.53 13.46
C ILE A 4 28.90 9.02 12.07
N SER A 5 29.45 7.88 11.63
CA SER A 5 29.06 7.26 10.36
C SER A 5 27.58 6.85 10.33
N LEU A 6 27.05 6.27 11.40
CA LEU A 6 25.62 5.90 11.50
C LEU A 6 24.69 7.11 11.41
N ILE A 7 25.07 8.21 12.09
CA ILE A 7 24.34 9.48 12.02
C ILE A 7 24.42 10.05 10.60
N LEU A 8 25.59 10.04 9.97
CA LEU A 8 25.77 10.51 8.60
C LEU A 8 24.97 9.69 7.59
N VAL A 9 24.93 8.36 7.73
CA VAL A 9 24.10 7.48 6.89
C VAL A 9 22.61 7.79 7.06
N SER A 10 22.17 8.02 8.29
CA SER A 10 20.78 8.40 8.59
C SER A 10 20.42 9.75 7.95
N ILE A 11 21.29 10.76 8.10
CA ILE A 11 21.13 12.09 7.48
C ILE A 11 21.12 11.96 5.95
N ALA A 12 22.07 11.21 5.38
CA ALA A 12 22.15 10.97 3.94
C ALA A 12 20.89 10.30 3.41
N THR A 13 20.32 9.34 4.15
CA THR A 13 19.07 8.66 3.80
C THR A 13 17.87 9.61 3.84
N ILE A 14 17.82 10.51 4.81
CA ILE A 14 16.76 11.52 4.93
C ILE A 14 16.85 12.56 3.81
N ILE A 15 18.06 12.90 3.34
CA ILE A 15 18.27 14.05 2.45
C ILE A 15 18.42 13.63 0.97
N ILE A 16 19.24 12.64 0.66
CA ILE A 16 19.65 12.35 -0.73
C ILE A 16 18.47 11.90 -1.58
N PRO A 17 17.68 10.86 -1.22
CA PRO A 17 16.58 10.40 -2.05
C PRO A 17 15.50 11.47 -2.31
N PRO A 18 15.03 12.26 -1.32
CA PRO A 18 14.13 13.38 -1.60
C PRO A 18 14.72 14.48 -2.48
N LEU A 19 16.02 14.79 -2.35
CA LEU A 19 16.69 15.75 -3.22
C LEU A 19 16.75 15.27 -4.67
N VAL A 20 17.04 13.98 -4.87
CA VAL A 20 16.99 13.34 -6.19
C VAL A 20 15.57 13.42 -6.76
N MET A 21 14.56 13.07 -5.96
CA MET A 21 13.15 13.17 -6.35
C MET A 21 12.79 14.59 -6.78
N ARG A 22 13.18 15.61 -6.00
CA ARG A 22 12.95 17.02 -6.31
C ARG A 22 13.68 17.48 -7.56
N HIS A 23 14.89 16.98 -7.81
CA HIS A 23 15.66 17.30 -9.02
C HIS A 23 15.01 16.69 -10.27
N TRP A 24 14.71 15.39 -10.23
CA TRP A 24 14.04 14.68 -11.32
C TRP A 24 12.65 15.21 -11.60
N GLY A 25 11.86 15.50 -10.56
CA GLY A 25 10.54 16.10 -10.72
C GLY A 25 10.58 17.45 -11.45
N ARG A 26 11.56 18.31 -11.12
CA ARG A 26 11.78 19.56 -11.86
C ARG A 26 12.20 19.35 -13.31
N LYS A 27 13.01 18.31 -13.58
CA LYS A 27 13.39 17.94 -14.94
C LYS A 27 12.16 17.50 -15.75
N ILE A 28 11.34 16.59 -15.19
CA ILE A 28 10.11 16.08 -15.80
C ILE A 28 9.14 17.22 -16.16
N LEU A 29 8.99 18.21 -15.27
CA LEU A 29 8.12 19.36 -15.55
C LEU A 29 8.58 20.17 -16.77
N ARG A 30 9.89 20.29 -16.98
CA ARG A 30 10.51 21.06 -18.08
C ARG A 30 10.52 20.33 -19.41
N GLU A 31 10.48 19.00 -19.40
CA GLU A 31 10.48 18.20 -20.63
C GLU A 31 9.21 18.46 -21.46
N GLU A 32 9.32 18.49 -22.78
CA GLU A 32 8.16 18.63 -23.69
C GLU A 32 7.51 17.26 -23.95
N LEU A 33 7.04 16.62 -22.88
CA LEU A 33 6.33 15.35 -22.92
C LEU A 33 4.83 15.52 -22.70
N PRO A 34 3.99 14.62 -23.24
CA PRO A 34 2.57 14.55 -22.88
C PRO A 34 2.38 14.39 -21.36
N LYS A 35 1.29 14.94 -20.82
CA LYS A 35 0.98 14.88 -19.37
C LYS A 35 0.99 13.44 -18.82
N LYS A 36 0.47 12.48 -19.60
CA LYS A 36 0.49 11.04 -19.26
C LYS A 36 1.91 10.52 -19.02
N GLU A 37 2.84 10.83 -19.94
CA GLU A 37 4.23 10.42 -19.82
C GLU A 37 4.96 11.12 -18.66
N LYS A 38 4.67 12.41 -18.44
CA LYS A 38 5.22 13.14 -17.28
C LYS A 38 4.80 12.50 -15.97
N ASN A 39 3.50 12.21 -15.82
CA ASN A 39 2.97 11.60 -14.60
C ASN A 39 3.55 10.19 -14.39
N TYR A 40 3.62 9.38 -15.45
CA TYR A 40 4.23 8.06 -15.39
C TYR A 40 5.72 8.09 -15.03
N ASN A 41 6.49 9.01 -15.61
CA ASN A 41 7.89 9.22 -15.25
C ASN A 41 8.05 9.69 -13.80
N LEU A 42 7.11 10.50 -13.29
CA LEU A 42 7.10 10.93 -11.90
C LEU A 42 6.87 9.76 -10.95
N LEU A 43 5.90 8.88 -11.23
CA LEU A 43 5.62 7.70 -10.41
C LEU A 43 6.79 6.71 -10.43
N LYS A 44 7.46 6.52 -11.58
CA LYS A 44 8.71 5.73 -11.65
C LYS A 44 9.83 6.34 -10.81
N ALA A 45 9.97 7.66 -10.85
CA ALA A 45 10.96 8.39 -10.05
C ALA A 45 10.72 8.21 -8.55
N GLU A 46 9.46 8.30 -8.11
CA GLU A 46 9.07 8.06 -6.71
C GLU A 46 9.50 6.67 -6.25
N VAL A 47 9.05 5.64 -6.97
CA VAL A 47 9.38 4.23 -6.65
C VAL A 47 10.90 4.05 -6.61
N THR A 48 11.62 4.57 -7.60
CA THR A 48 13.09 4.48 -7.66
C THR A 48 13.76 5.15 -6.45
N CYS A 49 13.29 6.33 -6.04
CA CYS A 49 13.83 7.04 -4.88
C CYS A 49 13.53 6.30 -3.57
N ILE A 50 12.34 5.71 -3.42
CA ILE A 50 11.99 4.92 -2.24
C ILE A 50 12.94 3.71 -2.14
N PHE A 51 13.09 2.92 -3.21
CA PHE A 51 14.04 1.80 -3.23
C PHE A 51 15.48 2.27 -3.00
N GLY A 52 15.87 3.40 -3.59
CA GLY A 52 17.18 4.01 -3.36
C GLY A 52 17.43 4.34 -1.88
N ALA A 53 16.41 4.82 -1.16
CA ALA A 53 16.50 5.05 0.28
C ALA A 53 16.76 3.75 1.06
N PHE A 54 16.05 2.67 0.73
CA PHE A 54 16.27 1.36 1.36
C PHE A 54 17.67 0.81 1.08
N ILE A 55 18.13 0.87 -0.18
CA ILE A 55 19.44 0.37 -0.61
C ILE A 55 20.57 1.18 0.02
N LEU A 56 20.41 2.50 0.16
CA LEU A 56 21.38 3.35 0.83
C LEU A 56 21.44 3.06 2.34
N TYR A 57 20.28 2.83 2.96
CA TYR A 57 20.15 2.76 4.40
C TYR A 57 20.47 1.38 4.97
N LEU A 58 19.75 0.34 4.55
CA LEU A 58 19.79 -0.96 5.22
C LEU A 58 21.18 -1.61 5.23
N PRO A 59 21.90 -1.74 4.10
CA PRO A 59 23.23 -2.35 4.09
C PRO A 59 24.24 -1.57 4.92
N ALA A 60 24.17 -0.23 4.91
CA ALA A 60 25.08 0.62 5.66
C ALA A 60 24.82 0.53 7.17
N MET A 61 23.56 0.56 7.60
CA MET A 61 23.18 0.35 9.00
C MET A 61 23.61 -1.03 9.49
N ILE A 62 23.49 -2.05 8.63
CA ILE A 62 23.96 -3.41 8.90
C ILE A 62 25.48 -3.45 9.08
N ALA A 63 26.24 -2.92 8.12
CA ALA A 63 27.70 -2.96 8.13
C ALA A 63 28.31 -2.16 9.29
N LEU A 64 27.63 -1.11 9.75
CA LEU A 64 28.14 -0.20 10.77
C LEU A 64 27.78 -0.60 12.21
N GLY A 65 26.94 -1.62 12.42
CA GLY A 65 26.59 -2.05 13.79
C GLY A 65 25.46 -1.22 14.41
N ALA A 66 24.49 -0.73 13.62
CA ALA A 66 23.38 0.10 14.10
C ALA A 66 22.50 -0.48 15.23
N LEU A 67 22.35 -1.81 15.38
CA LEU A 67 21.50 -2.45 16.39
C LEU A 67 22.17 -2.31 17.75
N ASP A 68 23.45 -2.64 17.83
CA ASP A 68 24.25 -2.46 19.04
C ASP A 68 24.29 -0.98 19.44
N TRP A 69 24.54 -0.10 18.46
CA TRP A 69 24.51 1.35 18.68
C TRP A 69 23.14 1.85 19.17
N ALA A 70 22.04 1.41 18.56
CA ALA A 70 20.71 1.81 18.97
C ALA A 70 20.40 1.31 20.39
N SER A 71 20.80 0.07 20.73
CA SER A 71 20.68 -0.46 22.09
C SER A 71 21.43 0.41 23.09
N ASP A 72 22.72 0.68 22.82
CA ASP A 72 23.57 1.51 23.69
C ASP A 72 23.02 2.92 23.91
N VAL A 73 22.40 3.51 22.89
CA VAL A 73 21.74 4.83 22.99
C VAL A 73 20.50 4.72 23.87
N VAL A 74 19.64 3.73 23.62
CA VAL A 74 18.39 3.55 24.34
C VAL A 74 18.60 3.18 25.80
N ASP A 75 19.61 2.37 26.11
CA ASP A 75 19.93 1.95 27.48
C ASP A 75 20.32 3.12 28.38
N LYS A 76 20.87 4.19 27.80
CA LYS A 76 21.21 5.44 28.49
C LYS A 76 20.02 6.37 28.72
N LEU A 77 18.88 6.14 28.05
CA LEU A 77 17.70 6.99 28.20
C LEU A 77 16.99 6.67 29.53
N PRO A 78 16.57 7.69 30.30
CA PRO A 78 15.81 7.50 31.54
C PRO A 78 14.33 7.19 31.22
N LEU A 79 14.10 6.16 30.41
CA LEU A 79 12.78 5.71 29.98
C LEU A 79 12.46 4.37 30.64
N PRO A 80 11.18 4.10 30.98
CA PRO A 80 10.74 2.75 31.33
C PRO A 80 11.03 1.76 30.20
N GLU A 81 11.31 0.50 30.54
CA GLU A 81 11.70 -0.57 29.59
C GLU A 81 10.74 -0.71 28.40
N ILE A 82 9.43 -0.56 28.64
CA ILE A 82 8.45 -0.61 27.55
C ILE A 82 8.68 0.48 26.50
N PHE A 83 9.05 1.69 26.91
CA PHE A 83 9.30 2.81 26.00
C PHE A 83 10.67 2.73 25.34
N LYS A 84 11.63 2.01 25.95
CA LYS A 84 12.94 1.73 25.34
C LYS A 84 12.79 0.92 24.05
N VAL A 85 11.89 -0.07 23.99
CA VAL A 85 11.61 -0.83 22.76
C VAL A 85 11.13 0.07 21.62
N PHE A 86 10.25 1.03 21.92
CA PHE A 86 9.79 2.00 20.91
C PHE A 86 10.87 3.01 20.52
N ALA A 87 11.68 3.46 21.47
CA ALA A 87 12.82 4.33 21.17
C ALA A 87 13.83 3.62 20.25
N PHE A 88 14.09 2.33 20.50
CA PHE A 88 14.98 1.50 19.71
C PHE A 88 14.46 1.37 18.27
N ALA A 89 13.18 0.99 18.12
CA ALA A 89 12.54 0.90 16.81
C ALA A 89 12.52 2.27 16.10
N ALA A 90 12.22 3.35 16.83
CA ALA A 90 12.17 4.69 16.27
C ALA A 90 13.54 5.14 15.74
N ILE A 91 14.64 4.92 16.48
CA ILE A 91 15.99 5.28 16.04
C ILE A 91 16.34 4.61 14.70
N LEU A 92 15.95 3.35 14.52
CA LEU A 92 16.27 2.56 13.33
C LEU A 92 15.32 2.78 12.15
N ILE A 93 14.06 3.12 12.41
CA ILE A 93 13.03 3.19 11.35
C ILE A 93 12.76 4.64 10.93
N PHE A 94 12.96 5.61 11.83
CA PHE A 94 12.65 7.02 11.60
C PHE A 94 13.36 7.63 10.38
N PRO A 95 14.66 7.41 10.13
CA PRO A 95 15.32 8.01 8.96
C PRO A 95 14.68 7.59 7.64
N LEU A 96 14.30 6.32 7.54
CA LEU A 96 13.66 5.76 6.36
C LEU A 96 12.21 6.24 6.22
N LEU A 97 11.43 6.27 7.31
CA LEU A 97 10.06 6.81 7.29
C LEU A 97 10.04 8.29 6.90
N LEU A 98 10.97 9.08 7.44
CA LEU A 98 11.08 10.50 7.10
C LEU A 98 11.53 10.69 5.64
N SER A 99 12.45 9.87 5.15
CA SER A 99 12.86 9.87 3.75
C SER A 99 11.65 9.59 2.83
N ILE A 100 10.89 8.52 3.09
CA ILE A 100 9.68 8.16 2.32
C ILE A 100 8.66 9.30 2.37
N PHE A 101 8.40 9.87 3.56
CA PHE A 101 7.51 11.02 3.70
C PHE A 101 7.93 12.18 2.79
N LEU A 102 9.21 12.54 2.80
CA LEU A 102 9.75 13.64 2.00
C LEU A 102 9.73 13.33 0.49
N ILE A 103 10.00 12.09 0.09
CA ILE A 103 9.86 11.65 -1.31
C ILE A 103 8.42 11.83 -1.78
N ILE A 104 7.45 11.26 -1.06
CA ILE A 104 6.02 11.35 -1.42
C ILE A 104 5.57 12.82 -1.43
N TYR A 105 6.01 13.61 -0.46
CA TYR A 105 5.71 15.04 -0.42
C TYR A 105 6.21 15.79 -1.67
N GLU A 106 7.45 15.52 -2.10
CA GLU A 106 7.98 16.09 -3.35
C GLU A 106 7.25 15.54 -4.59
N THR A 107 6.87 14.26 -4.62
CA THR A 107 6.01 13.71 -5.69
C THR A 107 4.70 14.47 -5.78
N VAL A 108 3.95 14.60 -4.66
CA VAL A 108 2.65 15.28 -4.67
C VAL A 108 2.79 16.73 -5.14
N LYS A 109 3.84 17.43 -4.69
CA LYS A 109 4.11 18.81 -5.10
C LYS A 109 4.35 18.93 -6.61
N VAL A 110 5.08 18.00 -7.20
CA VAL A 110 5.34 17.98 -8.64
C VAL A 110 4.09 17.53 -9.40
N GLY A 111 3.40 16.50 -8.90
CA GLY A 111 2.20 15.91 -9.48
C GLY A 111 1.04 16.90 -9.60
N VAL A 112 0.84 17.78 -8.62
CA VAL A 112 -0.14 18.88 -8.68
C VAL A 112 0.09 19.78 -9.90
N ASN A 113 1.33 20.00 -10.33
CA ASN A 113 1.63 20.82 -11.51
C ASN A 113 1.38 20.06 -12.84
N ILE A 114 1.36 18.73 -12.82
CA ILE A 114 1.10 17.89 -14.01
C ILE A 114 -0.40 17.65 -14.16
N THR A 115 -1.03 17.23 -13.07
CA THR A 115 -2.46 16.88 -12.98
C THR A 115 -3.35 18.11 -12.91
N GLU A 116 -2.81 19.24 -12.46
CA GLU A 116 -3.55 20.45 -12.09
C GLU A 116 -4.61 20.16 -11.02
N GLU A 117 -4.36 19.17 -10.17
CA GLU A 117 -5.21 18.83 -9.04
C GLU A 117 -5.14 19.92 -7.96
N LYS A 118 -6.29 20.32 -7.42
CA LYS A 118 -6.34 21.26 -6.30
C LYS A 118 -6.13 20.52 -4.97
N ILE A 119 -4.90 20.53 -4.48
CA ILE A 119 -4.55 20.05 -3.14
C ILE A 119 -4.20 21.24 -2.24
N GLU A 120 -5.07 21.57 -1.29
CA GLU A 120 -4.91 22.71 -0.38
C GLU A 120 -3.63 22.61 0.48
N ASN A 121 -3.33 21.42 1.00
CA ASN A 121 -2.17 21.19 1.85
C ASN A 121 -1.56 19.79 1.64
N PRO A 122 -0.65 19.65 0.66
CA PRO A 122 0.01 18.38 0.36
C PRO A 122 0.66 17.72 1.58
N LYS A 123 1.31 18.50 2.44
CA LYS A 123 1.97 18.01 3.65
C LYS A 123 0.97 17.33 4.59
N LYS A 124 -0.19 17.96 4.79
CA LYS A 124 -1.25 17.42 5.65
C LYS A 124 -1.84 16.13 5.08
N GLU A 125 -2.03 16.05 3.76
CA GLU A 125 -2.55 14.83 3.12
C GLU A 125 -1.59 13.64 3.27
N VAL A 126 -0.28 13.85 3.04
CA VAL A 126 0.72 12.77 3.24
C VAL A 126 0.79 12.35 4.71
N LEU A 127 0.80 13.31 5.65
CA LEU A 127 0.80 12.99 7.09
C LEU A 127 -0.44 12.19 7.52
N LYS A 128 -1.62 12.52 6.99
CA LYS A 128 -2.84 11.75 7.26
C LYS A 128 -2.72 10.30 6.80
N VAL A 129 -2.19 10.06 5.60
CA VAL A 129 -2.01 8.71 5.05
C VAL A 129 -1.02 7.92 5.91
N LEU A 130 0.12 8.52 6.27
CA LEU A 130 1.08 7.87 7.16
C LEU A 130 0.49 7.58 8.54
N ALA A 131 -0.26 8.52 9.14
CA ALA A 131 -0.91 8.33 10.43
C ALA A 131 -1.96 7.20 10.38
N LEU A 132 -2.70 7.08 9.27
CA LEU A 132 -3.71 6.04 9.08
C LEU A 132 -3.10 4.63 9.02
N ILE A 133 -1.87 4.50 8.52
CA ILE A 133 -1.15 3.22 8.41
C ILE A 133 -0.34 2.95 9.68
N LEU A 134 0.49 3.91 10.11
CA LEU A 134 1.42 3.73 11.22
C LEU A 134 0.71 3.75 12.58
N GLY A 135 -0.34 4.57 12.76
CA GLY A 135 -1.05 4.70 14.04
C GLY A 135 -1.59 3.36 14.56
N PRO A 136 -2.43 2.64 13.79
CA PRO A 136 -2.92 1.33 14.16
C PRO A 136 -1.81 0.30 14.35
N THR A 137 -0.77 0.33 13.51
CA THR A 137 0.35 -0.61 13.57
C THR A 137 1.16 -0.44 14.86
N VAL A 138 1.53 0.79 15.20
CA VAL A 138 2.28 1.13 16.44
C VAL A 138 1.41 0.86 17.67
N GLY A 139 0.12 1.25 17.63
CA GLY A 139 -0.82 0.98 18.72
C GLY A 139 -0.99 -0.52 18.97
N PHE A 140 -1.07 -1.34 17.93
CA PHE A 140 -1.14 -2.78 18.07
C PHE A 140 0.18 -3.38 18.59
N ALA A 141 1.33 -2.92 18.10
CA ALA A 141 2.63 -3.34 18.60
C ALA A 141 2.79 -3.05 20.11
N PHE A 142 2.26 -1.92 20.57
CA PHE A 142 2.19 -1.58 22.00
C PHE A 142 1.33 -2.57 22.80
N ILE A 143 0.15 -2.91 22.30
CA ILE A 143 -0.71 -3.92 22.94
C ILE A 143 -0.01 -5.28 22.97
N TRP A 144 0.59 -5.72 21.86
CA TRP A 144 1.30 -6.99 21.80
C TRP A 144 2.46 -7.04 22.80
N LEU A 145 3.27 -5.98 22.88
CA LEU A 145 4.35 -5.89 23.87
C LEU A 145 3.82 -5.94 25.31
N LEU A 146 2.74 -5.24 25.63
CA LEU A 146 2.10 -5.33 26.94
C LEU A 146 1.67 -6.76 27.26
N LEU A 147 1.07 -7.47 26.31
CA LEU A 147 0.68 -8.86 26.53
C LEU A 147 1.89 -9.77 26.76
N ILE A 148 3.00 -9.55 26.07
CA ILE A 148 4.25 -10.28 26.31
C ILE A 148 4.75 -10.05 27.75
N LEU A 149 4.69 -8.82 28.25
CA LEU A 149 5.20 -8.44 29.56
C LEU A 149 4.32 -8.89 30.73
N TYR A 150 2.99 -8.90 30.55
CA TYR A 150 2.05 -9.14 31.65
C TYR A 150 1.40 -10.53 31.64
N LEU A 151 1.55 -11.32 30.58
CA LEU A 151 1.07 -12.71 30.54
C LEU A 151 2.20 -13.70 30.86
N PRO A 152 1.86 -14.92 31.34
CA PRO A 152 2.85 -15.93 31.67
C PRO A 152 3.74 -16.32 30.47
N GLU A 153 5.03 -16.48 30.70
CA GLU A 153 6.00 -16.90 29.68
C GLU A 153 5.63 -18.25 29.04
N SER A 154 5.00 -19.14 29.80
CA SER A 154 4.49 -20.42 29.27
C SER A 154 3.50 -20.27 28.12
N LEU A 155 2.84 -19.10 28.02
CA LEU A 155 1.94 -18.73 26.95
C LEU A 155 2.67 -17.93 25.86
N THR A 156 3.39 -16.87 26.24
CA THR A 156 3.96 -15.89 25.30
C THR A 156 5.18 -16.41 24.54
N SER A 157 5.91 -17.40 25.08
CA SER A 157 7.04 -18.06 24.39
C SER A 157 6.63 -19.01 23.26
N LYS A 158 5.33 -19.28 23.09
CA LYS A 158 4.85 -20.22 22.08
C LYS A 158 4.74 -19.54 20.72
N TRP A 159 5.27 -20.16 19.67
CA TRP A 159 5.16 -19.66 18.29
C TRP A 159 3.71 -19.35 17.85
N TRP A 160 2.73 -20.10 18.36
CA TRP A 160 1.33 -19.90 18.01
C TRP A 160 0.75 -18.64 18.65
N PHE A 161 1.32 -18.16 19.76
CA PHE A 161 0.93 -16.89 20.37
C PHE A 161 1.26 -15.74 19.42
N ASP A 162 2.49 -15.72 18.87
CA ASP A 162 2.89 -14.71 17.89
C ASP A 162 2.06 -14.79 16.61
N LEU A 163 1.75 -16.01 16.14
CA LEU A 163 0.87 -16.21 15.00
C LEU A 163 -0.55 -15.68 15.26
N LEU A 164 -1.08 -15.91 16.46
CA LEU A 164 -2.40 -15.42 16.88
C LEU A 164 -2.41 -13.89 16.92
N MET A 165 -1.38 -13.27 17.50
CA MET A 165 -1.26 -11.82 17.58
C MET A 165 -1.13 -11.19 16.20
N TYR A 166 -0.25 -11.72 15.35
CA TYR A 166 -0.12 -11.24 13.97
C TYR A 166 -1.41 -11.40 13.16
N SER A 167 -2.07 -12.57 13.25
CA SER A 167 -3.35 -12.80 12.58
C SER A 167 -4.43 -11.83 13.07
N THR A 168 -4.45 -11.55 14.37
CA THR A 168 -5.38 -10.58 14.98
C THR A 168 -5.13 -9.17 14.43
N LEU A 169 -3.88 -8.74 14.27
CA LEU A 169 -3.55 -7.46 13.63
C LEU A 169 -4.14 -7.38 12.21
N ILE A 170 -3.92 -8.41 11.39
CA ILE A 170 -4.39 -8.44 10.00
C ILE A 170 -5.91 -8.39 9.93
N PHE A 171 -6.61 -9.20 10.74
CA PHE A 171 -8.08 -9.19 10.76
C PHE A 171 -8.65 -7.91 11.36
N ALA A 172 -8.03 -7.38 12.43
CA ALA A 172 -8.43 -6.10 13.01
C ALA A 172 -8.25 -4.96 12.00
N PHE A 173 -7.15 -4.95 11.25
CA PHE A 173 -6.94 -3.98 10.18
C PHE A 173 -8.08 -4.05 9.16
N PHE A 174 -8.41 -5.22 8.61
CA PHE A 174 -9.49 -5.32 7.62
C PHE A 174 -10.90 -5.05 8.19
N ALA A 175 -11.13 -5.30 9.48
CA ALA A 175 -12.40 -5.02 10.13
C ALA A 175 -12.58 -3.53 10.45
N LEU A 176 -11.51 -2.86 10.90
CA LEU A 176 -11.56 -1.46 11.36
C LEU A 176 -11.27 -0.46 10.24
N PHE A 177 -10.43 -0.81 9.26
CA PHE A 177 -10.08 0.08 8.15
C PHE A 177 -11.29 0.64 7.40
N PRO A 178 -12.36 -0.13 7.08
CA PRO A 178 -13.58 0.42 6.47
C PRO A 178 -14.20 1.53 7.31
N LEU A 179 -14.27 1.33 8.64
CA LEU A 179 -14.88 2.28 9.58
C LEU A 179 -14.09 3.57 9.71
N ILE A 180 -12.76 3.48 9.63
CA ILE A 180 -11.89 4.65 9.63
C ILE A 180 -12.01 5.37 8.29
N LEU A 181 -11.91 4.61 7.19
CA LEU A 181 -11.96 5.14 5.84
C LEU A 181 -13.22 5.99 5.65
N ILE A 182 -14.42 5.50 5.95
CA ILE A 182 -15.67 6.27 5.74
C ILE A 182 -15.77 7.57 6.55
N ARG A 183 -14.94 7.75 7.59
CA ARG A 183 -14.88 8.96 8.42
C ARG A 183 -13.80 9.94 7.96
N VAL A 184 -12.82 9.46 7.19
CA VAL A 184 -11.71 10.28 6.69
C VAL A 184 -12.01 10.79 5.29
N GLY A 185 -11.71 12.07 5.05
CA GLY A 185 -11.92 12.75 3.78
C GLY A 185 -13.25 13.51 3.73
N THR A 186 -13.45 14.24 2.64
CA THR A 186 -14.69 15.01 2.43
C THR A 186 -15.71 14.14 1.73
N LYS A 187 -16.91 14.01 2.29
CA LYS A 187 -18.04 13.37 1.62
C LYS A 187 -18.71 14.35 0.67
N SER A 188 -19.13 13.86 -0.48
CA SER A 188 -19.93 14.61 -1.45
C SER A 188 -21.31 13.98 -1.58
N GLU A 189 -22.29 14.76 -2.01
CA GLU A 189 -23.60 14.24 -2.34
C GLU A 189 -23.54 13.43 -3.64
N LEU A 190 -24.29 12.33 -3.66
CA LEU A 190 -24.55 11.49 -4.82
C LEU A 190 -26.03 11.58 -5.11
N ASP A 191 -26.39 11.69 -6.39
CA ASP A 191 -27.77 11.67 -6.83
C ASP A 191 -28.50 10.43 -6.26
N PRO A 192 -29.68 10.59 -5.61
CA PRO A 192 -30.40 9.49 -5.00
C PRO A 192 -30.82 8.38 -5.98
N GLU A 193 -31.15 8.73 -7.23
CA GLU A 193 -31.58 7.77 -8.25
C GLU A 193 -30.39 6.91 -8.68
N LEU A 194 -29.27 7.56 -9.04
CA LEU A 194 -28.03 6.86 -9.40
C LEU A 194 -27.53 5.99 -8.23
N LYS A 195 -27.64 6.48 -7.00
CA LYS A 195 -27.29 5.69 -5.81
C LYS A 195 -28.15 4.44 -5.68
N ALA A 196 -29.47 4.58 -5.81
CA ALA A 196 -30.40 3.46 -5.72
C ALA A 196 -30.11 2.42 -6.81
N GLU A 197 -29.85 2.88 -8.02
CA GLU A 197 -29.48 2.03 -9.15
C GLU A 197 -28.17 1.26 -8.92
N LEU A 198 -27.10 1.94 -8.51
CA LEU A 198 -25.82 1.28 -8.23
C LEU A 198 -25.93 0.29 -7.05
N MET A 199 -26.74 0.59 -6.04
CA MET A 199 -27.03 -0.34 -4.95
C MET A 199 -27.82 -1.56 -5.46
N GLY A 200 -28.82 -1.35 -6.31
CA GLY A 200 -29.56 -2.42 -6.98
C GLY A 200 -28.65 -3.33 -7.81
N PHE A 201 -27.76 -2.73 -8.60
CA PHE A 201 -26.76 -3.44 -9.39
C PHE A 201 -25.84 -4.32 -8.53
N CYS A 202 -25.40 -3.82 -7.36
CA CYS A 202 -24.61 -4.63 -6.42
C CYS A 202 -25.40 -5.85 -5.93
N GLU A 203 -26.67 -5.65 -5.56
CA GLU A 203 -27.53 -6.70 -5.02
C GLU A 203 -27.89 -7.75 -6.07
N GLU A 204 -28.20 -7.34 -7.31
CA GLU A 204 -28.43 -8.21 -8.46
C GLU A 204 -27.24 -9.16 -8.69
N HIS A 205 -26.02 -8.64 -8.57
CA HIS A 205 -24.80 -9.42 -8.72
C HIS A 205 -24.37 -10.12 -7.41
N GLY A 206 -25.27 -10.19 -6.42
CA GLY A 206 -25.12 -10.96 -5.19
C GLY A 206 -24.07 -10.39 -4.24
N VAL A 207 -23.90 -9.07 -4.22
CA VAL A 207 -23.07 -8.34 -3.26
C VAL A 207 -23.92 -7.33 -2.50
N LYS A 208 -24.16 -7.62 -1.22
CA LYS A 208 -24.77 -6.65 -0.32
C LYS A 208 -23.72 -5.65 0.17
N VAL A 209 -24.01 -4.37 -0.02
CA VAL A 209 -23.24 -3.24 0.51
C VAL A 209 -24.14 -2.44 1.44
N ARG A 210 -23.55 -1.89 2.50
CA ARG A 210 -24.29 -1.04 3.43
C ARG A 210 -24.62 0.31 2.81
N ASP A 211 -23.68 0.87 2.06
CA ASP A 211 -23.83 2.18 1.46
C ASP A 211 -22.83 2.40 0.32
N ILE A 212 -23.18 3.31 -0.59
CA ILE A 212 -22.27 3.86 -1.62
C ILE A 212 -21.97 5.31 -1.23
N ILE A 213 -20.68 5.60 -1.01
CA ILE A 213 -20.21 6.89 -0.50
C ILE A 213 -19.37 7.56 -1.58
N VAL A 214 -19.73 8.78 -1.94
CA VAL A 214 -18.89 9.62 -2.80
C VAL A 214 -17.96 10.47 -1.95
N LYS A 215 -16.69 10.51 -2.33
CA LYS A 215 -15.66 11.31 -1.69
C LYS A 215 -14.99 12.26 -2.66
N GLY A 216 -14.68 13.44 -2.16
CA GLY A 216 -13.86 14.42 -2.85
C GLY A 216 -14.50 15.80 -2.86
N LYS A 217 -13.84 16.72 -3.54
CA LYS A 217 -14.31 18.09 -3.73
C LYS A 217 -14.12 18.49 -5.20
N PRO A 218 -14.86 19.51 -5.69
CA PRO A 218 -14.60 20.11 -6.98
C PRO A 218 -13.12 20.50 -7.14
N GLY A 219 -12.51 20.09 -8.26
CA GLY A 219 -11.09 20.35 -8.58
C GLY A 219 -10.11 19.27 -8.11
N GLN A 220 -10.55 18.25 -7.38
CA GLN A 220 -9.78 17.01 -7.23
C GLN A 220 -9.94 16.16 -8.49
N LYS A 221 -8.82 15.68 -9.05
CA LYS A 221 -8.75 15.03 -10.37
C LYS A 221 -8.21 13.60 -10.27
N LEU A 222 -8.72 12.86 -9.28
CA LEU A 222 -8.40 11.44 -9.08
C LEU A 222 -9.66 10.61 -9.30
N ALA A 223 -9.69 9.84 -10.38
CA ALA A 223 -10.80 8.93 -10.68
C ALA A 223 -10.50 7.58 -10.02
N ASN A 224 -11.31 7.20 -9.03
CA ASN A 224 -11.10 5.95 -8.32
C ASN A 224 -12.41 5.40 -7.74
N ALA A 225 -12.45 4.07 -7.62
CA ALA A 225 -13.48 3.34 -6.92
C ALA A 225 -12.79 2.32 -6.00
N MET A 226 -13.45 1.95 -4.91
CA MET A 226 -12.95 0.88 -4.05
C MET A 226 -14.10 0.28 -3.26
N VAL A 227 -14.12 -1.04 -3.14
CA VAL A 227 -14.91 -1.72 -2.11
C VAL A 227 -14.07 -2.00 -0.87
N THR A 228 -14.61 -1.62 0.29
CA THR A 228 -14.01 -1.89 1.59
C THR A 228 -15.00 -2.64 2.49
N GLY A 229 -14.49 -3.51 3.35
CA GLY A 229 -15.29 -4.22 4.35
C GLY A 229 -15.62 -5.66 3.97
N ILE A 230 -15.31 -6.56 4.89
CA ILE A 230 -15.47 -8.00 4.73
C ILE A 230 -16.92 -8.44 4.96
N ILE A 231 -17.57 -7.88 5.99
CA ILE A 231 -18.92 -8.25 6.40
C ILE A 231 -19.92 -7.35 5.68
N PRO A 232 -21.02 -7.87 5.08
CA PRO A 232 -21.99 -7.06 4.33
C PRO A 232 -22.49 -5.81 5.08
N ARG A 233 -22.75 -5.93 6.40
CA ARG A 233 -23.19 -4.82 7.27
C ARG A 233 -22.15 -3.70 7.44
N TYR A 234 -20.89 -3.96 7.12
CA TYR A 234 -19.78 -2.99 7.20
C TYR A 234 -19.06 -2.84 5.86
N ARG A 235 -19.71 -3.26 4.76
CA ARG A 235 -19.16 -3.16 3.42
C ARG A 235 -19.64 -1.87 2.76
N TYR A 236 -18.71 -1.12 2.18
CA TYR A 236 -18.99 0.16 1.53
C TYR A 236 -18.33 0.18 0.15
N VAL A 237 -19.03 0.74 -0.82
CA VAL A 237 -18.41 1.20 -2.08
C VAL A 237 -18.04 2.66 -1.87
N VAL A 238 -16.80 3.02 -2.19
CA VAL A 238 -16.31 4.39 -2.14
C VAL A 238 -15.96 4.81 -3.55
N LEU A 239 -16.66 5.82 -4.08
CA LEU A 239 -16.39 6.41 -5.39
C LEU A 239 -15.77 7.80 -5.19
N THR A 240 -14.85 8.20 -6.06
CA THR A 240 -14.42 9.60 -6.07
C THR A 240 -15.43 10.46 -6.82
N ARG A 241 -15.59 11.71 -6.39
CA ARG A 241 -16.47 12.67 -7.07
C ARG A 241 -16.04 12.84 -8.53
N TYR A 242 -14.73 12.87 -8.79
CA TYR A 242 -14.18 12.98 -10.14
C TYR A 242 -14.56 11.79 -11.04
N LEU A 243 -14.64 10.56 -10.50
CA LEU A 243 -15.12 9.42 -11.29
C LEU A 243 -16.59 9.60 -11.67
N VAL A 244 -17.44 9.89 -10.68
CA VAL A 244 -18.89 10.08 -10.89
C VAL A 244 -19.19 11.20 -11.89
N ASP A 245 -18.37 12.25 -11.90
CA ASP A 245 -18.56 13.42 -12.78
C ASP A 245 -18.22 13.18 -14.24
N ASN A 246 -17.34 12.22 -14.51
CA ASN A 246 -16.75 12.07 -15.83
C ASN A 246 -17.17 10.76 -16.50
N PHE A 247 -17.64 9.77 -15.77
CA PHE A 247 -18.05 8.47 -16.31
C PHE A 247 -19.54 8.45 -16.68
N GLU A 248 -19.86 7.78 -17.76
CA GLU A 248 -21.23 7.38 -18.11
C GLU A 248 -21.70 6.27 -17.16
N GLU A 249 -23.01 6.09 -17.04
CA GLU A 249 -23.59 5.16 -16.06
C GLU A 249 -23.16 3.70 -16.29
N ASP A 250 -23.06 3.27 -17.55
CA ASP A 250 -22.56 1.93 -17.92
C ASP A 250 -21.07 1.77 -17.62
N GLU A 251 -20.26 2.82 -17.79
CA GLU A 251 -18.86 2.84 -17.40
C GLU A 251 -18.70 2.78 -15.87
N ILE A 252 -19.55 3.48 -15.10
CA ILE A 252 -19.58 3.39 -13.62
C ILE A 252 -19.96 1.96 -13.21
N LYS A 253 -20.97 1.36 -13.85
CA LYS A 253 -21.36 -0.04 -13.61
C LYS A 253 -20.22 -0.99 -13.96
N ALA A 254 -19.45 -0.75 -15.00
CA ALA A 254 -18.26 -1.56 -15.34
C ALA A 254 -17.18 -1.50 -14.25
N VAL A 255 -16.86 -0.29 -13.75
CA VAL A 255 -15.93 -0.12 -12.62
C VAL A 255 -16.46 -0.82 -11.37
N LEU A 256 -17.76 -0.69 -11.08
CA LEU A 256 -18.38 -1.35 -9.94
C LEU A 256 -18.41 -2.88 -10.08
N ALA A 257 -18.64 -3.39 -11.29
CA ALA A 257 -18.58 -4.81 -11.59
C ALA A 257 -17.16 -5.35 -11.37
N HIS A 258 -16.12 -4.61 -11.75
CA HIS A 258 -14.73 -4.95 -11.44
C HIS A 258 -14.51 -5.08 -9.92
N GLU A 259 -14.96 -4.10 -9.13
CA GLU A 259 -14.90 -4.16 -7.66
C GLU A 259 -15.69 -5.35 -7.07
N ILE A 260 -16.85 -5.67 -7.64
CA ILE A 260 -17.63 -6.88 -7.28
C ILE A 260 -16.83 -8.14 -7.61
N GLY A 261 -16.12 -8.17 -8.75
CA GLY A 261 -15.20 -9.23 -9.13
C GLY A 261 -14.16 -9.49 -8.03
N HIS A 262 -13.61 -8.46 -7.40
CA HIS A 262 -12.69 -8.64 -6.27
C HIS A 262 -13.32 -9.33 -5.05
N ILE A 263 -14.59 -9.01 -4.78
CA ILE A 263 -15.34 -9.61 -3.66
C ILE A 263 -15.64 -11.08 -3.95
N LYS A 264 -16.15 -11.38 -5.16
CA LYS A 264 -16.49 -12.74 -5.59
C LYS A 264 -15.25 -13.64 -5.69
N GLY A 265 -14.15 -13.08 -6.17
CA GLY A 265 -12.84 -13.72 -6.20
C GLY A 265 -12.18 -13.88 -4.83
N LYS A 266 -12.78 -13.33 -3.75
CA LYS A 266 -12.25 -13.34 -2.38
C LYS A 266 -10.82 -12.78 -2.32
N HIS A 267 -10.49 -11.81 -3.17
CA HIS A 267 -9.12 -11.28 -3.30
C HIS A 267 -8.60 -10.67 -1.99
N LEU A 268 -9.48 -10.04 -1.20
CA LEU A 268 -9.14 -9.54 0.14
C LEU A 268 -8.73 -10.67 1.11
N TRP A 269 -9.42 -11.81 1.08
CA TRP A 269 -9.08 -12.97 1.90
C TRP A 269 -7.80 -13.65 1.45
N ILE A 270 -7.56 -13.69 0.14
CA ILE A 270 -6.29 -14.18 -0.42
C ILE A 270 -5.14 -13.30 0.07
N ASN A 271 -5.28 -11.97 0.04
CA ASN A 271 -4.26 -11.06 0.57
C ASN A 271 -4.01 -11.26 2.07
N ALA A 272 -5.08 -11.46 2.87
CA ALA A 272 -4.95 -11.80 4.28
C ALA A 272 -4.19 -13.13 4.49
N ALA A 273 -4.53 -14.16 3.73
CA ALA A 273 -3.88 -15.46 3.79
C ALA A 273 -2.42 -15.42 3.34
N LEU A 274 -2.06 -14.60 2.34
CA LEU A 274 -0.68 -14.38 1.92
C LEU A 274 0.15 -13.68 2.98
N SER A 275 -0.41 -12.65 3.63
CA SER A 275 0.24 -11.95 4.73
C SER A 275 0.47 -12.88 5.94
N ILE A 276 -0.54 -13.65 6.34
CA ILE A 276 -0.40 -14.65 7.42
C ILE A 276 0.56 -15.77 6.97
N GLY A 277 0.50 -16.19 5.72
CA GLY A 277 1.37 -17.21 5.13
C GLY A 277 2.85 -16.80 5.15
N TRP A 278 3.16 -15.54 4.87
CA TRP A 278 4.50 -14.98 5.06
C TRP A 278 4.98 -15.14 6.51
N PHE A 279 4.12 -14.79 7.47
CA PHE A 279 4.48 -14.90 8.89
C PHE A 279 4.71 -16.36 9.31
N ILE A 280 3.84 -17.27 8.87
CA ILE A 280 4.00 -18.73 9.07
C ILE A 280 5.31 -19.24 8.47
N PHE A 281 5.61 -18.83 7.23
CA PHE A 281 6.88 -19.17 6.58
C PHE A 281 8.07 -18.69 7.42
N TRP A 282 8.03 -17.44 7.89
CA TRP A 282 9.13 -16.85 8.65
C TRP A 282 9.36 -17.54 10.00
N ILE A 283 8.31 -17.75 10.80
CA ILE A 283 8.43 -18.46 12.08
C ILE A 283 8.86 -19.93 11.87
N GLY A 284 8.36 -20.57 10.81
CA GLY A 284 8.74 -21.93 10.44
C GLY A 284 10.21 -22.04 10.04
N LEU A 285 10.72 -21.06 9.28
CA LEU A 285 12.13 -20.97 8.93
C LEU A 285 13.01 -20.83 10.19
N ILE A 286 12.66 -19.93 11.10
CA ILE A 286 13.37 -19.77 12.38
C ILE A 286 13.39 -21.09 13.16
N TYR A 287 12.22 -21.75 13.29
CA TYR A 287 12.11 -23.02 13.99
C TYR A 287 12.98 -24.12 13.36
N ILE A 288 12.98 -24.26 12.05
CA ILE A 288 13.79 -25.25 11.33
C ILE A 288 15.29 -24.97 11.55
N LEU A 289 15.72 -23.73 11.36
CA LEU A 289 17.13 -23.36 11.54
C LEU A 289 17.60 -23.62 12.97
N HIS A 290 16.78 -23.28 13.96
CA HIS A 290 17.08 -23.58 15.37
C HIS A 290 17.14 -25.10 15.62
N LYS A 291 16.17 -25.87 15.12
CA LYS A 291 16.11 -27.33 15.28
C LYS A 291 17.34 -28.06 14.70
N PHE A 292 17.88 -27.56 13.60
CA PHE A 292 19.07 -28.11 12.94
C PHE A 292 20.38 -27.44 13.38
N ASN A 293 20.36 -26.61 14.43
CA ASN A 293 21.52 -25.87 14.93
C ASN A 293 22.25 -25.05 13.85
N VAL A 294 21.51 -24.58 12.84
CA VAL A 294 22.04 -23.72 11.78
C VAL A 294 22.20 -22.32 12.33
N GLN A 295 23.44 -21.89 12.52
CA GLN A 295 23.80 -20.62 13.15
C GLN A 295 23.59 -19.38 12.26
N LEU A 296 22.80 -19.49 11.18
CA LEU A 296 22.58 -18.41 10.21
C LEU A 296 22.07 -17.12 10.87
N PHE A 297 21.24 -17.24 11.90
CA PHE A 297 20.63 -16.10 12.60
C PHE A 297 21.28 -15.75 13.94
N SER A 298 22.48 -16.27 14.22
CA SER A 298 23.23 -15.89 15.44
C SER A 298 23.69 -14.43 15.41
N SER A 299 23.79 -13.87 14.20
CA SER A 299 23.99 -12.44 14.01
C SER A 299 22.62 -11.77 13.73
N PRO A 300 22.18 -10.81 14.55
CA PRO A 300 20.97 -10.03 14.29
C PRO A 300 20.99 -9.38 12.89
N TRP A 301 22.18 -9.07 12.39
CA TRP A 301 22.42 -8.52 11.06
C TRP A 301 22.01 -9.44 9.93
N VAL A 302 22.42 -10.70 10.02
CA VAL A 302 22.06 -11.72 9.03
C VAL A 302 20.57 -12.03 9.15
N PHE A 303 20.03 -12.08 10.37
CA PHE A 303 18.59 -12.26 10.59
C PHE A 303 17.76 -11.19 9.86
N PHE A 304 18.00 -9.91 10.14
CA PHE A 304 17.23 -8.82 9.52
C PHE A 304 17.51 -8.69 8.03
N GLY A 305 18.75 -8.89 7.59
CA GLY A 305 19.10 -8.88 6.16
C GLY A 305 18.35 -9.95 5.37
N VAL A 306 18.34 -11.20 5.88
CA VAL A 306 17.59 -12.31 5.27
C VAL A 306 16.09 -12.07 5.37
N PHE A 307 15.58 -11.56 6.49
CA PHE A 307 14.16 -11.22 6.68
C PHE A 307 13.69 -10.25 5.61
N PHE A 308 14.33 -9.07 5.50
CA PHE A 308 13.91 -8.05 4.56
C PHE A 308 14.07 -8.52 3.11
N PHE A 309 15.15 -9.22 2.78
CA PHE A 309 15.33 -9.78 1.43
C PHE A 309 14.21 -10.76 1.08
N ALA A 310 13.94 -11.74 1.94
CA ALA A 310 12.88 -12.73 1.72
C ALA A 310 11.49 -12.09 1.73
N PHE A 311 11.26 -11.08 2.57
CA PHE A 311 10.01 -10.33 2.62
C PHE A 311 9.77 -9.56 1.32
N TYR A 312 10.76 -8.86 0.81
CA TYR A 312 10.63 -8.15 -0.47
C TYR A 312 10.43 -9.11 -1.64
N PHE A 313 11.12 -10.24 -1.64
CA PHE A 313 10.87 -11.28 -2.64
C PHE A 313 9.42 -11.76 -2.54
N TRP A 314 8.92 -12.07 -1.34
CA TRP A 314 7.54 -12.47 -1.12
C TRP A 314 6.54 -11.41 -1.64
N LEU A 315 6.70 -10.16 -1.21
CA LEU A 315 5.83 -9.05 -1.60
C LEU A 315 5.83 -8.78 -3.10
N PHE A 316 7.01 -8.64 -3.72
CA PHE A 316 7.12 -8.17 -5.10
C PHE A 316 7.07 -9.28 -6.15
N VAL A 317 7.34 -10.52 -5.76
CA VAL A 317 7.34 -11.65 -6.71
C VAL A 317 6.12 -12.52 -6.54
N ILE A 318 5.74 -12.85 -5.31
CA ILE A 318 4.63 -13.77 -5.03
C ILE A 318 3.32 -12.99 -4.99
N GLU A 319 3.18 -12.03 -4.06
CA GLU A 319 1.93 -11.30 -3.90
C GLU A 319 1.58 -10.47 -5.15
N SER A 320 2.55 -9.76 -5.74
CA SER A 320 2.31 -8.98 -6.95
C SER A 320 1.77 -9.81 -8.12
N ARG A 321 2.24 -11.05 -8.31
CA ARG A 321 1.72 -11.92 -9.38
C ARG A 321 0.30 -12.37 -9.12
N ILE A 322 -0.02 -12.66 -7.86
CA ILE A 322 -1.39 -13.03 -7.47
C ILE A 322 -2.32 -11.83 -7.63
N ALA A 323 -1.88 -10.64 -7.22
CA ALA A 323 -2.62 -9.40 -7.39
C ALA A 323 -2.90 -9.12 -8.88
N ILE A 324 -1.88 -9.20 -9.75
CA ILE A 324 -2.06 -9.01 -11.21
C ILE A 324 -3.07 -10.01 -11.79
N ARG A 325 -3.01 -11.29 -11.38
CA ARG A 325 -3.99 -12.30 -11.81
C ARG A 325 -5.41 -11.95 -11.35
N ASN A 326 -5.53 -11.44 -10.13
CA ASN A 326 -6.81 -11.04 -9.55
C ASN A 326 -7.43 -9.86 -10.30
N GLU A 327 -6.63 -8.92 -10.80
CA GLU A 327 -7.09 -7.82 -11.66
C GLU A 327 -7.73 -8.36 -12.96
N PHE A 328 -7.05 -9.27 -13.67
CA PHE A 328 -7.60 -9.87 -14.90
C PHE A 328 -8.92 -10.60 -14.66
N LYS A 329 -9.05 -11.33 -13.54
CA LYS A 329 -10.30 -11.99 -13.17
C LYS A 329 -11.43 -11.00 -12.84
N ALA A 330 -11.09 -9.88 -12.24
CA ALA A 330 -12.06 -8.83 -11.94
C ALA A 330 -12.53 -8.14 -13.23
N ASP A 331 -11.63 -7.92 -14.18
CA ASP A 331 -11.96 -7.43 -15.53
C ASP A 331 -12.85 -8.40 -16.31
N GLU A 332 -12.52 -9.69 -16.29
CA GLU A 332 -13.34 -10.75 -16.88
C GLU A 332 -14.76 -10.72 -16.31
N PHE A 333 -14.89 -10.58 -14.98
CA PHE A 333 -16.19 -10.48 -14.34
C PHE A 333 -16.95 -9.24 -14.82
N ALA A 334 -16.31 -8.08 -14.90
CA ALA A 334 -16.90 -6.85 -15.40
C ALA A 334 -17.39 -6.99 -16.85
N ALA A 335 -16.54 -7.52 -17.73
CA ALA A 335 -16.86 -7.72 -19.14
C ALA A 335 -17.96 -8.78 -19.38
N ASN A 336 -18.13 -9.72 -18.44
CA ASN A 336 -19.21 -10.71 -18.50
C ASN A 336 -20.55 -10.15 -18.04
N VAL A 337 -20.55 -9.23 -17.08
CA VAL A 337 -21.76 -8.65 -16.49
C VAL A 337 -22.26 -7.43 -17.28
N VAL A 338 -21.37 -6.49 -17.59
CA VAL A 338 -21.72 -5.21 -18.21
C VAL A 338 -21.49 -5.22 -19.72
N GLY A 339 -20.63 -6.11 -20.21
CA GLY A 339 -20.24 -6.22 -21.61
C GLY A 339 -18.81 -5.75 -21.85
N LEU A 340 -18.23 -6.23 -22.95
CA LEU A 340 -16.85 -5.94 -23.32
C LEU A 340 -16.63 -4.44 -23.57
N GLU A 341 -17.50 -3.84 -24.38
CA GLU A 341 -17.34 -2.47 -24.85
C GLU A 341 -17.37 -1.44 -23.70
N PRO A 342 -18.37 -1.44 -22.79
CA PRO A 342 -18.37 -0.51 -21.65
C PRO A 342 -17.18 -0.73 -20.70
N THR A 343 -16.73 -1.98 -20.55
CA THR A 343 -15.56 -2.30 -19.72
C THR A 343 -14.27 -1.72 -20.31
N LEU A 344 -14.06 -1.87 -21.63
CA LEU A 344 -12.91 -1.30 -22.32
C LEU A 344 -12.94 0.24 -22.29
N ARG A 345 -14.11 0.86 -22.51
CA ARG A 345 -14.29 2.31 -22.37
C ARG A 345 -13.93 2.79 -20.97
N ALA A 346 -14.49 2.17 -19.94
CA ALA A 346 -14.21 2.50 -18.55
C ALA A 346 -12.71 2.39 -18.21
N LEU A 347 -12.02 1.33 -18.66
CA LEU A 347 -10.58 1.14 -18.43
C LEU A 347 -9.73 2.23 -19.10
N LYS A 348 -10.01 2.53 -20.38
CA LYS A 348 -9.29 3.57 -21.14
C LYS A 348 -9.54 4.96 -20.54
N LYS A 349 -10.78 5.23 -20.15
CA LYS A 349 -11.18 6.49 -19.51
C LYS A 349 -10.56 6.67 -18.13
N LEU A 350 -10.46 5.59 -17.34
CA LEU A 350 -9.76 5.61 -16.05
C LEU A 350 -8.28 5.96 -16.23
N ALA A 351 -7.63 5.40 -17.25
CA ALA A 351 -6.25 5.72 -17.60
C ALA A 351 -6.10 7.18 -18.03
N GLU A 352 -7.03 7.67 -18.85
CA GLU A 352 -7.05 9.04 -19.33
C GLU A 352 -7.19 10.06 -18.20
N LEU A 353 -8.21 9.89 -17.35
CA LEU A 353 -8.50 10.80 -16.24
C LEU A 353 -7.38 10.82 -15.19
N ASN A 354 -6.73 9.68 -14.94
CA ASN A 354 -5.60 9.60 -14.02
C ASN A 354 -4.24 9.93 -14.67
N LEU A 355 -4.24 10.39 -15.93
CA LEU A 355 -3.04 10.72 -16.70
C LEU A 355 -2.00 9.59 -16.68
N LEU A 356 -2.44 8.36 -16.96
CA LEU A 356 -1.56 7.20 -17.09
C LEU A 356 -1.49 6.76 -18.57
N PRO A 357 -0.29 6.44 -19.09
CA PRO A 357 -0.17 5.83 -20.40
C PRO A 357 -0.74 4.42 -20.36
N GLU A 358 -1.32 3.97 -21.47
CA GLU A 358 -1.92 2.63 -21.56
C GLU A 358 -0.87 1.53 -21.46
N LYS A 359 0.33 1.80 -22.00
CA LYS A 359 1.48 0.91 -21.94
C LYS A 359 2.44 1.33 -20.83
N THR A 360 2.64 0.42 -19.89
CA THR A 360 3.58 0.60 -18.78
C THR A 360 4.56 -0.58 -18.70
N GLY A 361 5.73 -0.34 -18.09
CA GLY A 361 6.83 -1.29 -18.05
C GLY A 361 6.55 -2.46 -17.10
N LYS A 362 7.05 -3.66 -17.44
CA LYS A 362 6.84 -4.89 -16.63
C LYS A 362 7.24 -4.72 -15.15
N TRP A 363 8.37 -4.07 -14.89
CA TRP A 363 8.84 -3.81 -13.51
C TRP A 363 7.92 -2.85 -12.76
N PHE A 364 7.45 -1.79 -13.41
CA PHE A 364 6.49 -0.85 -12.82
C PHE A 364 5.18 -1.57 -12.46
N ASN A 365 4.69 -2.43 -13.35
CA ASN A 365 3.46 -3.19 -13.14
C ASN A 365 3.60 -4.18 -11.98
N LEU A 366 4.75 -4.83 -11.87
CA LEU A 366 5.03 -5.75 -10.77
C LEU A 366 5.12 -5.02 -9.42
N LEU A 367 5.77 -3.85 -9.39
CA LEU A 367 5.93 -3.06 -8.17
C LEU A 367 4.61 -2.42 -7.72
N ASN A 368 3.81 -1.92 -8.66
CA ASN A 368 2.49 -1.37 -8.37
C ASN A 368 1.38 -2.42 -8.26
N ARG A 369 1.68 -3.70 -8.52
CA ARG A 369 0.73 -4.81 -8.43
C ARG A 369 -0.47 -4.74 -9.39
N HIS A 370 -0.40 -3.88 -10.40
CA HIS A 370 -1.42 -3.72 -11.44
C HIS A 370 -0.82 -3.94 -12.84
N PRO A 371 -1.48 -4.70 -13.73
CA PRO A 371 -1.10 -4.78 -15.13
C PRO A 371 -1.32 -3.44 -15.85
N SER A 372 -0.65 -3.26 -17.01
CA SER A 372 -0.90 -2.12 -17.88
C SER A 372 -2.32 -2.18 -18.44
N ILE A 373 -2.91 -1.01 -18.73
CA ILE A 373 -4.25 -0.94 -19.34
C ILE A 373 -4.27 -1.62 -20.70
N GLU A 374 -3.19 -1.47 -21.49
CA GLU A 374 -2.97 -2.20 -22.75
C GLU A 374 -3.17 -3.71 -22.55
N LYS A 375 -2.52 -4.31 -21.54
CA LYS A 375 -2.63 -5.75 -21.28
C LYS A 375 -4.00 -6.18 -20.78
N ARG A 376 -4.66 -5.33 -19.99
CA ARG A 376 -6.03 -5.59 -19.53
C ARG A 376 -6.99 -5.60 -20.70
N ALA A 377 -6.84 -4.65 -21.63
CA ALA A 377 -7.63 -4.58 -22.84
C ALA A 377 -7.37 -5.78 -23.77
N GLU A 378 -6.10 -6.06 -24.09
CA GLU A 378 -5.69 -7.23 -24.90
C GLU A 378 -6.27 -8.54 -24.34
N HIS A 379 -6.16 -8.76 -23.03
CA HIS A 379 -6.70 -9.95 -22.37
C HIS A 379 -8.22 -10.10 -22.55
N LEU A 380 -8.97 -9.00 -22.47
CA LEU A 380 -10.42 -9.01 -22.65
C LEU A 380 -10.82 -9.23 -24.12
N GLU A 381 -10.09 -8.65 -25.06
CA GLU A 381 -10.29 -8.82 -26.50
C GLU A 381 -10.02 -10.27 -26.92
N GLU A 382 -8.90 -10.85 -26.48
CA GLU A 382 -8.52 -12.25 -26.71
C GLU A 382 -9.60 -13.23 -26.20
N LEU A 383 -10.14 -13.01 -25.00
CA LEU A 383 -11.19 -13.87 -24.42
C LEU A 383 -12.52 -13.82 -25.20
N ARG A 384 -12.78 -12.73 -25.92
CA ARG A 384 -13.99 -12.55 -26.73
C ARG A 384 -13.77 -12.91 -28.20
N GLY A 385 -12.54 -13.27 -28.57
CA GLY A 385 -12.17 -13.62 -29.94
C GLY A 385 -12.24 -12.43 -30.91
N VAL A 386 -12.00 -11.22 -30.40
CA VAL A 386 -12.03 -9.96 -31.17
C VAL A 386 -10.61 -9.50 -31.48
#